data_AF-A0A914L752-F1
#
_entry.id   AF-A0A914L752-F1
#
_cell.length_a   1.000
_cell.length_b   1.000
_cell.length_c   1.000
_cell.angle_alpha   90.00
_cell.angle_beta   90.00
_cell.angle_gamma   90.00
#
_symmetry.space_group_name_H-M   'P 1'
#
loop_
_entity.id
_entity.type
_entity.pdbx_description
1 polymer ?
#
loop_
_entity_poly.entity_id
_entity_poly.type
_entity_poly.pdbx_seq_one_letter_code
_entity_poly.pdbx_strand_id
1 'polypeptide(L)'
;MLKSRYLSRSIRLCSSIAGTATTTISKNPPILTYPSEEFIKKFPKQRISDLIAEIEIFYKFSQHLPTHLTDDNWQKLMDATSLEEKEEFLFHLFNNEVVIKQGEQKMTEMRNNYYENLKAKNQFFETGSMVYGSEFYRLFGDEYFHARKFIDKVSLIYGSRCCQNASLNEFIPKIIIDCRKVYQLHVKFLNTAISRIQQVHDYNMLSDYPMPISIVNFFSSESVGYALKKHLHFLFGPPTMLNKYELDIPPEIINLNLYSKLNDFLDKEEGIGKDGEANSNNKENIYKYEPHPFIPEITTKNILDVCKRDGIKKEEIAYISSSATQYLPDDPQIIKERFKAFVLSPLEDRHNPRQRPNFYAPHDQIQVYRLPLEKYLGFRPPTFMPPSTFIELLRVIISGRSSSWDWAIDNRVPNLRIQVFFIRKVKFLGELGIRKKFFVHKNFCPQIMSAKKFFSKLICILYQVLGKIQQKIALKILQK
;
A
#
# COMPACT_ATOMS: atom_id res chain seq x y z
N MET A 1 -1.81 9.41 -24.16
CA MET A 1 -2.44 9.63 -25.49
C MET A 1 -1.57 9.23 -26.70
N LEU A 2 -0.29 8.83 -26.56
CA LEU A 2 0.56 8.46 -27.70
C LEU A 2 0.75 6.95 -27.95
N LYS A 3 0.18 6.06 -27.11
CA LYS A 3 0.44 4.60 -27.21
C LYS A 3 -0.62 3.78 -27.97
N SER A 4 -1.89 4.20 -28.05
CA SER A 4 -2.94 3.40 -28.72
C SER A 4 -3.06 3.63 -30.24
N ARG A 5 -2.37 4.62 -30.82
CA ARG A 5 -2.44 4.92 -32.26
C ARG A 5 -1.67 3.93 -33.16
N TYR A 6 -0.80 3.09 -32.59
CA TYR A 6 -0.01 2.15 -33.37
C TYR A 6 -0.84 0.93 -33.81
N LEU A 7 -1.69 0.37 -32.94
CA LEU A 7 -2.44 -0.84 -33.26
C LEU A 7 -3.66 -0.58 -34.15
N SER A 8 -4.39 0.54 -33.94
CA SER A 8 -5.50 0.94 -34.82
C SER A 8 -5.03 1.25 -36.25
N ARG A 9 -3.76 1.65 -36.44
CA ARG A 9 -3.13 1.77 -37.76
C ARG A 9 -2.75 0.41 -38.34
N SER A 10 -2.23 -0.51 -37.53
CA SER A 10 -1.88 -1.87 -37.98
C SER A 10 -3.10 -2.71 -38.37
N ILE A 11 -4.23 -2.57 -37.66
CA ILE A 11 -5.49 -3.27 -37.98
C ILE A 11 -6.14 -2.70 -39.25
N ARG A 12 -6.07 -1.37 -39.48
CA ARG A 12 -6.48 -0.76 -40.77
C ARG A 12 -5.56 -1.17 -41.93
N LEU A 13 -4.29 -1.46 -41.68
CA LEU A 13 -3.41 -2.07 -42.67
C LEU A 13 -3.78 -3.54 -42.94
N CYS A 14 -4.27 -4.29 -41.96
CA CYS A 14 -4.66 -5.70 -42.15
C CYS A 14 -5.89 -5.86 -43.06
N SER A 15 -6.86 -4.93 -43.03
CA SER A 15 -7.94 -4.89 -44.04
C SER A 15 -7.44 -4.58 -45.46
N SER A 16 -6.19 -4.15 -45.61
CA SER A 16 -5.53 -3.87 -46.90
C SER A 16 -4.51 -4.93 -47.33
N ILE A 17 -4.12 -5.88 -46.48
CA ILE A 17 -3.07 -6.89 -46.73
C ILE A 17 -3.68 -8.30 -46.90
N ALA A 18 -4.90 -8.40 -47.47
CA ALA A 18 -5.43 -9.68 -47.95
C ALA A 18 -4.69 -10.21 -49.19
N GLY A 19 -3.66 -9.51 -49.68
CA GLY A 19 -2.74 -9.98 -50.71
C GLY A 19 -1.31 -9.78 -50.27
N THR A 20 -0.55 -10.88 -50.25
CA THR A 20 0.93 -10.94 -50.19
C THR A 20 1.61 -10.55 -48.87
N ALA A 21 2.07 -11.55 -48.11
CA ALA A 21 3.44 -11.64 -47.57
C ALA A 21 3.57 -12.88 -46.67
N THR A 22 4.25 -13.90 -47.18
CA THR A 22 4.87 -14.98 -46.41
C THR A 22 6.10 -14.46 -45.65
N THR A 23 6.46 -15.18 -44.58
CA THR A 23 7.62 -15.00 -43.68
C THR A 23 7.56 -13.86 -42.65
N THR A 24 6.84 -14.11 -41.55
CA THR A 24 7.23 -13.65 -40.21
C THR A 24 6.94 -14.76 -39.20
N ILE A 25 7.79 -14.86 -38.17
CA ILE A 25 7.84 -15.91 -37.15
C ILE A 25 6.44 -16.14 -36.56
N SER A 26 5.84 -17.28 -36.90
CA SER A 26 4.56 -17.73 -36.36
C SER A 26 4.73 -18.13 -34.89
N LYS A 27 4.64 -17.15 -33.99
CA LYS A 27 4.31 -17.44 -32.60
C LYS A 27 2.82 -17.76 -32.56
N ASN A 28 2.48 -19.03 -32.75
CA ASN A 28 1.15 -19.49 -32.36
C ASN A 28 0.96 -19.12 -30.88
N PRO A 29 -0.25 -18.69 -30.47
CA PRO A 29 -0.51 -18.47 -29.06
C PRO A 29 -0.19 -19.75 -28.28
N PRO A 30 0.38 -19.65 -27.07
CA PRO A 30 0.61 -20.82 -26.24
C PRO A 30 -0.70 -21.61 -26.10
N ILE A 31 -0.64 -22.95 -26.21
CA ILE A 31 -1.81 -23.84 -26.06
C ILE A 31 -2.57 -23.55 -24.74
N LEU A 32 -1.85 -23.09 -23.72
CA LEU A 32 -2.34 -22.68 -22.40
C LEU A 32 -3.11 -21.34 -22.37
N THR A 33 -3.47 -20.79 -23.53
CA THR A 33 -4.23 -19.54 -23.62
C THR A 33 -5.68 -19.77 -24.05
N TYR A 34 -6.06 -20.94 -24.55
CA TYR A 34 -7.44 -21.21 -24.99
C TYR A 34 -8.39 -21.39 -23.79
N PRO A 35 -9.68 -21.03 -23.93
CA PRO A 35 -10.68 -21.29 -22.90
C PRO A 35 -10.97 -22.79 -22.78
N SER A 36 -11.48 -23.23 -21.62
CA SER A 36 -11.86 -24.62 -21.41
C SER A 36 -13.02 -25.05 -22.33
N GLU A 37 -13.14 -26.36 -22.59
CA GLU A 37 -14.27 -26.89 -23.36
C GLU A 37 -15.63 -26.58 -22.71
N GLU A 38 -15.69 -26.56 -21.39
CA GLU A 38 -16.89 -26.20 -20.65
C GLU A 38 -17.27 -24.74 -20.87
N PHE A 39 -16.28 -23.85 -20.88
CA PHE A 39 -16.51 -22.44 -21.20
C PHE A 39 -16.98 -22.26 -22.65
N ILE A 40 -16.36 -22.97 -23.61
CA ILE A 40 -16.75 -22.91 -25.02
C ILE A 40 -18.21 -23.33 -25.21
N LYS A 41 -18.70 -24.32 -24.46
CA LYS A 41 -20.10 -24.79 -24.55
C LYS A 41 -21.11 -23.77 -24.02
N LYS A 42 -20.72 -22.80 -23.19
CA LYS A 42 -21.63 -21.82 -22.56
C LYS A 42 -22.06 -20.69 -23.50
N PHE A 43 -21.33 -20.41 -24.57
CA PHE A 43 -21.60 -19.27 -25.46
C PHE A 43 -21.85 -19.72 -26.91
N PRO A 44 -22.48 -18.87 -27.75
CA PRO A 44 -22.64 -19.15 -29.16
C PRO A 44 -21.29 -19.37 -29.85
N LYS A 45 -21.18 -20.48 -30.61
CA LYS A 45 -19.93 -20.90 -31.28
C LYS A 45 -19.27 -19.78 -32.09
N GLN A 46 -20.07 -19.00 -32.80
CA GLN A 46 -19.58 -17.90 -33.63
C GLN A 46 -18.91 -16.80 -32.80
N ARG A 47 -19.56 -16.34 -31.72
CA ARG A 47 -19.03 -15.27 -30.86
C ARG A 47 -17.71 -15.67 -30.20
N ILE A 48 -17.59 -16.91 -29.72
CA ILE A 48 -16.32 -17.40 -29.15
C ILE A 48 -15.25 -17.50 -30.24
N SER A 49 -15.59 -18.04 -31.40
CA SER A 49 -14.65 -18.16 -32.53
C SER A 49 -14.09 -16.81 -32.94
N ASP A 50 -14.94 -15.78 -33.01
CA ASP A 50 -14.54 -14.42 -33.35
C ASP A 50 -13.60 -13.85 -32.28
N LEU A 51 -13.93 -14.02 -30.99
CA LEU A 51 -13.06 -13.57 -29.91
C LEU A 51 -11.71 -14.30 -29.91
N ILE A 52 -11.69 -15.62 -30.13
CA ILE A 52 -10.44 -16.38 -30.22
C ILE A 52 -9.57 -15.82 -31.35
N ALA A 53 -10.15 -15.59 -32.53
CA ALA A 53 -9.43 -15.01 -33.66
C ALA A 53 -8.87 -13.61 -33.35
N GLU A 54 -9.65 -12.75 -32.67
CA GLU A 54 -9.17 -11.44 -32.20
C GLU A 54 -7.97 -11.57 -31.25
N ILE A 55 -8.05 -12.49 -30.27
CA ILE A 55 -6.97 -12.74 -29.31
C ILE A 55 -5.73 -13.29 -30.01
N GLU A 56 -5.88 -14.22 -30.95
CA GLU A 56 -4.76 -14.71 -31.77
C GLU A 56 -4.05 -13.59 -32.54
N ILE A 57 -4.81 -12.63 -33.08
CA ILE A 57 -4.26 -11.45 -33.73
C ILE A 57 -3.44 -10.65 -32.72
N PHE A 58 -3.95 -10.39 -31.52
CA PHE A 58 -3.16 -9.73 -30.48
C PHE A 58 -1.84 -10.47 -30.21
N TYR A 59 -1.84 -11.81 -30.07
CA TYR A 59 -0.62 -12.61 -29.84
C TYR A 59 0.38 -12.56 -30.99
N LYS A 60 -0.09 -12.39 -32.23
CA LYS A 60 0.79 -12.22 -33.40
C LYS A 60 1.48 -10.86 -33.41
N PHE A 61 0.81 -9.80 -32.96
CA PHE A 61 1.29 -8.42 -33.13
C PHE A 61 1.85 -7.76 -31.85
N SER A 62 1.45 -8.20 -30.66
CA SER A 62 1.85 -7.59 -29.39
C SER A 62 2.92 -8.41 -28.67
N GLN A 63 3.94 -7.73 -28.15
CA GLN A 63 4.99 -8.33 -27.33
C GLN A 63 4.65 -8.38 -25.83
N HIS A 64 3.52 -7.78 -25.43
CA HIS A 64 3.16 -7.54 -24.04
C HIS A 64 1.82 -8.19 -23.68
N LEU A 65 1.78 -9.51 -23.78
CA LEU A 65 0.59 -10.31 -23.55
C LEU A 65 0.86 -11.41 -22.52
N PRO A 66 -0.16 -11.80 -21.73
CA PRO A 66 -0.01 -12.84 -20.72
C PRO A 66 0.39 -14.17 -21.36
N THR A 67 0.98 -15.06 -20.57
CA THR A 67 1.34 -16.41 -21.00
C THR A 67 0.21 -17.41 -20.78
N HIS A 68 -0.74 -17.07 -19.90
CA HIS A 68 -1.88 -17.92 -19.57
C HIS A 68 -3.18 -17.09 -19.42
N LEU A 69 -4.30 -17.63 -19.90
CA LEU A 69 -5.64 -17.05 -19.71
C LEU A 69 -6.57 -18.07 -19.05
N THR A 70 -7.20 -17.69 -17.93
CA THR A 70 -8.24 -18.50 -17.27
C THR A 70 -9.61 -18.23 -17.89
N ASP A 71 -10.59 -19.11 -17.64
CA ASP A 71 -11.97 -18.92 -18.09
C ASP A 71 -12.58 -17.61 -17.57
N ASP A 72 -12.25 -17.19 -16.35
CA ASP A 72 -12.67 -15.88 -15.82
C ASP A 72 -12.09 -14.70 -16.61
N ASN A 73 -10.85 -14.84 -17.11
CA ASN A 73 -10.25 -13.82 -17.98
C ASN A 73 -10.95 -13.82 -19.34
N TRP A 74 -11.29 -14.99 -19.87
CA TRP A 74 -12.09 -15.13 -21.09
C TRP A 74 -13.48 -14.52 -20.95
N GLN A 75 -14.14 -14.69 -19.80
CA GLN A 75 -15.41 -14.05 -19.50
C GLN A 75 -15.29 -12.52 -19.56
N LYS A 76 -14.28 -11.96 -18.89
CA LYS A 76 -14.03 -10.51 -18.90
C LYS A 76 -13.73 -9.97 -20.29
N LEU A 77 -13.03 -10.76 -21.12
CA LEU A 77 -12.80 -10.42 -22.53
C LEU A 77 -14.07 -10.48 -23.37
N MET A 78 -14.98 -11.41 -23.07
CA MET A 78 -16.31 -11.49 -23.70
C MET A 78 -17.22 -10.31 -23.33
N ASP A 79 -17.08 -9.81 -22.11
CA ASP A 79 -17.85 -8.67 -21.57
C ASP A 79 -17.29 -7.32 -22.04
N ALA A 80 -16.01 -7.25 -22.42
CA ALA A 80 -15.37 -6.05 -22.95
C ALA A 80 -15.96 -5.66 -24.31
N THR A 81 -16.35 -4.39 -24.45
CA THR A 81 -17.13 -3.91 -25.59
C THR A 81 -16.26 -3.44 -26.76
N SER A 82 -15.04 -3.00 -26.47
CA SER A 82 -14.11 -2.45 -27.46
C SER A 82 -12.81 -3.24 -27.53
N LEU A 83 -12.13 -3.16 -28.68
CA LEU A 83 -10.80 -3.76 -28.87
C LEU A 83 -9.77 -3.10 -27.94
N GLU A 84 -9.89 -1.80 -27.70
CA GLU A 84 -9.02 -1.06 -26.80
C GLU A 84 -9.13 -1.55 -25.35
N GLU A 85 -10.35 -1.81 -24.86
CA GLU A 85 -10.58 -2.37 -23.52
C GLU A 85 -9.97 -3.78 -23.38
N LYS A 86 -10.14 -4.63 -24.41
CA LYS A 86 -9.54 -5.97 -24.45
C LYS A 86 -8.00 -5.89 -24.42
N GLU A 87 -7.41 -5.02 -25.23
CA GLU A 87 -5.95 -4.81 -25.25
C GLU A 87 -5.43 -4.32 -23.90
N GLU A 88 -6.09 -3.33 -23.29
CA GLU A 88 -5.71 -2.80 -21.97
C GLU A 88 -5.81 -3.86 -20.88
N PHE A 89 -6.86 -4.69 -20.92
CA PHE A 89 -7.04 -5.80 -20.00
C PHE A 89 -5.93 -6.86 -20.15
N LEU A 90 -5.62 -7.29 -21.38
CA LEU A 90 -4.52 -8.23 -21.64
C LEU A 90 -3.18 -7.66 -21.19
N PHE A 91 -2.91 -6.38 -21.49
CA PHE A 91 -1.69 -5.70 -21.05
C PHE A 91 -1.61 -5.63 -19.53
N HIS A 92 -2.72 -5.42 -18.83
CA HIS A 92 -2.79 -5.47 -17.38
C HIS A 92 -2.46 -6.87 -16.85
N LEU A 93 -3.01 -7.94 -17.45
CA LEU A 93 -2.67 -9.32 -17.09
C LEU A 93 -1.19 -9.63 -17.31
N PHE A 94 -0.61 -9.22 -18.44
CA PHE A 94 0.82 -9.36 -18.71
C PHE A 94 1.69 -8.70 -17.65
N ASN A 95 1.40 -7.44 -17.31
CA ASN A 95 2.17 -6.72 -16.29
C ASN A 95 2.07 -7.43 -14.94
N ASN A 96 0.92 -8.01 -14.60
CA ASN A 96 0.78 -8.80 -13.39
C ASN A 96 1.67 -10.04 -13.43
N GLU A 97 1.68 -10.80 -14.53
CA GLU A 97 2.58 -11.95 -14.67
C GLU A 97 4.06 -11.58 -14.58
N VAL A 98 4.48 -10.47 -15.20
CA VAL A 98 5.87 -9.98 -15.12
C VAL A 98 6.24 -9.64 -13.69
N VAL A 99 5.34 -8.94 -12.98
CA VAL A 99 5.54 -8.58 -11.57
C VAL A 99 5.60 -9.83 -10.69
N ILE A 100 4.78 -10.84 -10.99
CA ILE A 100 4.75 -12.13 -10.29
C ILE A 100 6.07 -12.89 -10.50
N LYS A 101 6.51 -13.08 -11.74
CA LYS A 101 7.80 -13.74 -12.07
C LYS A 101 9.00 -13.03 -11.45
N GLN A 102 9.03 -11.70 -11.49
CA GLN A 102 10.08 -10.92 -10.82
C GLN A 102 10.04 -11.07 -9.29
N GLY A 103 8.83 -11.20 -8.72
CA GLY A 103 8.64 -11.47 -7.30
C GLY A 103 9.18 -12.84 -6.90
N GLU A 104 8.83 -13.89 -7.65
CA GLU A 104 9.33 -15.26 -7.46
C GLU A 104 10.84 -15.35 -7.57
N GLN A 105 11.43 -14.73 -8.59
CA GLN A 105 12.88 -14.69 -8.77
C GLN A 105 13.55 -14.05 -7.55
N LYS A 106 13.08 -12.89 -7.11
CA LYS A 106 13.60 -12.23 -5.90
C LYS A 106 13.42 -13.08 -4.66
N MET A 107 12.28 -13.74 -4.50
CA MET A 107 12.02 -14.64 -3.37
C MET A 107 12.96 -15.85 -3.38
N THR A 108 13.23 -16.40 -4.57
CA THR A 108 14.15 -17.52 -4.76
C THR A 108 15.59 -17.10 -4.47
N GLU A 109 16.02 -15.94 -4.99
CA GLU A 109 17.31 -15.33 -4.69
C GLU A 109 17.48 -15.08 -3.19
N MET A 110 16.47 -14.49 -2.54
CA MET A 110 16.48 -14.26 -1.09
C MET A 110 16.53 -15.56 -0.30
N ARG A 111 15.76 -16.58 -0.69
CA ARG A 111 15.76 -17.90 -0.05
C ARG A 111 17.12 -18.58 -0.19
N ASN A 112 17.71 -18.56 -1.38
CA ASN A 112 19.04 -19.12 -1.62
C ASN A 112 20.11 -18.39 -0.81
N ASN A 113 20.07 -17.05 -0.80
CA ASN A 113 20.97 -16.24 0.02
C ASN A 113 20.79 -16.55 1.52
N TYR A 114 19.54 -16.73 1.98
CA TYR A 114 19.28 -17.15 3.35
C TYR A 114 19.91 -18.52 3.66
N TYR A 115 19.72 -19.53 2.82
CA TYR A 115 20.33 -20.86 3.04
C TYR A 115 21.85 -20.85 2.98
N GLU A 116 22.44 -20.08 2.08
CA GLU A 116 23.90 -19.91 2.02
C GLU A 116 24.43 -19.23 3.28
N ASN A 117 23.75 -18.18 3.77
CA ASN A 117 24.07 -17.56 5.06
C ASN A 117 23.88 -18.53 6.24
N LEU A 118 22.86 -19.38 6.21
CA LEU A 118 22.61 -20.40 7.24
C LEU A 118 23.72 -21.44 7.26
N LYS A 119 24.14 -21.95 6.09
CA LYS A 119 25.28 -22.88 5.96
C LYS A 119 26.57 -22.27 6.49
N ALA A 120 26.87 -21.02 6.12
CA ALA A 120 28.04 -20.31 6.62
C ALA A 120 27.99 -20.17 8.15
N LYS A 121 26.84 -19.79 8.70
CA LYS A 121 26.60 -19.72 10.15
C LYS A 121 26.79 -21.07 10.84
N ASN A 122 26.30 -22.16 10.27
CA ASN A 122 26.50 -23.53 10.79
C ASN A 122 27.99 -23.89 10.88
N GLN A 123 28.77 -23.61 9.84
CA GLN A 123 30.21 -23.86 9.86
C GLN A 123 30.91 -23.08 10.99
N PHE A 124 30.58 -21.80 11.17
CA PHE A 124 31.13 -21.00 12.26
C PHE A 124 30.72 -21.57 13.63
N PHE A 125 29.47 -22.01 13.79
CA PHE A 125 28.99 -22.59 15.04
C PHE A 125 29.69 -23.90 15.38
N GLU A 126 29.86 -24.81 14.40
CA GLU A 126 30.58 -26.07 14.56
C GLU A 126 32.06 -25.89 14.96
N THR A 127 32.69 -24.79 14.53
CA THR A 127 34.06 -24.44 14.98
C THR A 127 34.13 -23.87 16.40
N GLY A 128 33.01 -23.79 17.10
CA GLY A 128 32.92 -23.20 18.45
C GLY A 128 32.86 -21.67 18.45
N SER A 129 32.68 -21.03 17.29
CA SER A 129 32.51 -19.58 17.21
C SER A 129 31.12 -19.16 17.72
N MET A 130 31.02 -17.96 18.28
CA MET A 130 29.73 -17.39 18.68
C MET A 130 28.95 -16.92 17.46
N VAL A 131 27.91 -17.67 17.10
CA VAL A 131 26.99 -17.34 15.99
C VAL A 131 25.60 -17.07 16.54
N TYR A 132 24.90 -16.09 15.96
CA TYR A 132 23.56 -15.71 16.40
C TYR A 132 22.46 -16.02 15.36
N GLY A 133 21.34 -16.57 15.83
CA GLY A 133 20.12 -16.86 15.05
C GLY A 133 19.25 -17.95 15.67
N SER A 134 18.13 -18.28 15.02
CA SER A 134 17.07 -19.15 15.57
C SER A 134 17.58 -20.52 16.02
N GLU A 135 18.54 -21.10 15.28
CA GLU A 135 19.17 -22.39 15.60
C GLU A 135 20.54 -22.27 16.31
N PHE A 136 20.99 -21.05 16.67
CA PHE A 136 22.31 -20.79 17.25
C PHE A 136 22.22 -20.15 18.64
N TYR A 137 23.32 -19.54 19.12
CA TYR A 137 23.27 -18.69 20.32
C TYR A 137 22.28 -17.54 20.08
N ARG A 138 21.45 -17.22 21.07
CA ARG A 138 20.43 -16.18 20.91
C ARG A 138 20.82 -14.96 21.74
N LEU A 139 21.17 -13.86 21.06
CA LEU A 139 21.51 -12.60 21.73
C LEU A 139 20.24 -11.91 22.27
N PHE A 140 19.14 -12.03 21.53
CA PHE A 140 17.78 -11.61 21.88
C PHE A 140 16.82 -12.52 21.10
N GLY A 141 15.69 -12.94 21.71
CA GLY A 141 14.83 -13.99 21.17
C GLY A 141 14.42 -13.79 19.70
N ASP A 142 14.71 -14.77 18.84
CA ASP A 142 14.29 -14.90 17.43
C ASP A 142 12.76 -15.01 17.22
N GLU A 143 11.97 -14.52 18.16
CA GLU A 143 10.52 -14.57 18.16
C GLU A 143 9.91 -13.75 17.02
N TYR A 144 10.70 -12.87 16.40
CA TYR A 144 10.36 -12.13 15.19
C TYR A 144 10.18 -13.02 13.96
N PHE A 145 10.78 -14.22 13.92
CA PHE A 145 10.66 -15.13 12.78
C PHE A 145 9.37 -15.95 12.80
N HIS A 146 8.85 -16.25 13.99
CA HIS A 146 7.50 -16.79 14.14
C HIS A 146 6.49 -15.66 14.15
N ALA A 147 6.07 -15.20 12.97
CA ALA A 147 5.12 -14.11 12.80
C ALA A 147 3.90 -14.21 13.74
N ARG A 148 3.40 -15.43 14.02
CA ARG A 148 2.31 -15.64 14.99
C ARG A 148 2.70 -15.39 16.44
N LYS A 149 3.83 -15.94 16.93
CA LYS A 149 4.31 -15.66 18.29
C LYS A 149 4.64 -14.18 18.48
N PHE A 150 5.17 -13.53 17.44
CA PHE A 150 5.36 -12.08 17.43
C PHE A 150 4.02 -11.34 17.53
N ILE A 151 3.03 -11.70 16.71
CA ILE A 151 1.68 -11.11 16.77
C ILE A 151 1.03 -11.33 18.14
N ASP A 152 1.16 -12.52 18.73
CA ASP A 152 0.62 -12.82 20.06
C ASP A 152 1.27 -11.92 21.13
N LYS A 153 2.59 -11.73 21.07
CA LYS A 153 3.30 -10.81 21.97
C LYS A 153 2.92 -9.35 21.73
N VAL A 154 2.83 -8.92 20.48
CA VAL A 154 2.36 -7.58 20.13
C VAL A 154 0.94 -7.37 20.63
N SER A 155 0.07 -8.38 20.51
CA SER A 155 -1.30 -8.37 21.01
C SER A 155 -1.33 -8.26 22.54
N LEU A 156 -0.48 -8.99 23.25
CA LEU A 156 -0.34 -8.90 24.70
C LEU A 156 0.14 -7.51 25.13
N ILE A 157 1.14 -6.94 24.45
CA ILE A 157 1.65 -5.58 24.70
C ILE A 157 0.57 -4.53 24.40
N TYR A 158 -0.16 -4.68 23.30
CA TYR A 158 -1.26 -3.80 22.94
C TYR A 158 -2.39 -3.88 23.97
N GLY A 159 -2.79 -5.09 24.33
CA GLY A 159 -3.82 -5.35 25.34
C GLY A 159 -3.45 -4.78 26.70
N SER A 160 -2.20 -4.94 27.14
CA SER A 160 -1.74 -4.38 28.40
C SER A 160 -1.76 -2.86 28.40
N ARG A 161 -1.39 -2.20 27.29
CA ARG A 161 -1.49 -0.75 27.11
C ARG A 161 -2.95 -0.26 27.13
N CYS A 162 -3.85 -0.96 26.45
CA CYS A 162 -5.29 -0.65 26.52
C CYS A 162 -5.83 -0.78 27.94
N CYS A 163 -5.48 -1.85 28.66
CA CYS A 163 -5.89 -2.06 30.05
C CYS A 163 -5.29 -1.00 30.99
N GLN A 164 -4.01 -0.65 30.80
CA GLN A 164 -3.35 0.39 31.57
C GLN A 164 -4.06 1.74 31.38
N ASN A 165 -4.31 2.15 30.14
CA ASN A 165 -4.98 3.42 29.88
C ASN A 165 -6.40 3.44 30.45
N ALA A 166 -7.14 2.34 30.35
CA ALA A 166 -8.46 2.20 30.97
C ALA A 166 -8.38 2.29 32.50
N SER A 167 -7.38 1.66 33.13
CA SER A 167 -7.18 1.68 34.58
C SER A 167 -6.84 3.05 35.15
N LEU A 168 -6.20 3.91 34.37
CA LEU A 168 -5.85 5.27 34.77
C LEU A 168 -7.02 6.26 34.65
N ASN A 169 -8.20 5.80 34.20
CA ASN A 169 -9.34 6.66 33.85
C ASN A 169 -8.96 7.79 32.88
N GLU A 170 -7.88 7.61 32.11
CA GLU A 170 -7.52 8.57 31.08
C GLU A 170 -8.50 8.41 29.92
N PHE A 171 -9.17 9.50 29.57
CA PHE A 171 -9.99 9.50 28.37
C PHE A 171 -9.09 9.36 27.13
N ILE A 172 -9.24 8.26 26.40
CA ILE A 172 -8.53 8.00 25.13
C ILE A 172 -9.45 8.37 23.97
N PRO A 173 -9.06 9.32 23.10
CA PRO A 173 -9.86 9.64 21.93
C PRO A 173 -10.07 8.46 21.00
N LYS A 174 -11.28 8.37 20.47
CA LYS A 174 -11.68 7.33 19.53
C LYS A 174 -11.32 7.72 18.10
N ILE A 175 -10.74 6.80 17.34
CA ILE A 175 -10.50 6.93 15.90
C ILE A 175 -11.70 6.34 15.17
N ILE A 176 -12.30 7.12 14.28
CA ILE A 176 -13.43 6.68 13.47
C ILE A 176 -13.03 6.74 12.01
N ILE A 177 -13.08 5.60 11.32
CA ILE A 177 -12.87 5.53 9.87
C ILE A 177 -14.23 5.51 9.18
N ASP A 178 -14.56 6.61 8.49
CA ASP A 178 -15.84 6.76 7.77
C ASP A 178 -15.78 6.09 6.40
N CYS A 179 -16.48 4.98 6.25
CA CYS A 179 -16.49 4.18 5.02
C CYS A 179 -17.67 4.47 4.10
N ARG A 180 -18.45 5.55 4.31
CA ARG A 180 -19.68 5.82 3.52
C ARG A 180 -19.50 5.88 2.01
N LYS A 181 -18.28 6.15 1.54
CA LYS A 181 -17.95 6.23 0.10
C LYS A 181 -17.21 5.01 -0.42
N VAL A 182 -16.77 4.10 0.45
CA VAL A 182 -15.88 2.99 0.08
C VAL A 182 -16.53 2.06 -0.93
N TYR A 183 -17.81 1.68 -0.74
CA TYR A 183 -18.53 0.82 -1.66
C TYR A 183 -18.80 1.45 -3.04
N GLN A 184 -18.67 2.78 -3.16
CA GLN A 184 -18.85 3.53 -4.42
C GLN A 184 -17.52 3.69 -5.19
N LEU A 185 -16.39 3.23 -4.64
CA LEU A 185 -15.09 3.40 -5.25
C LEU A 185 -14.86 2.37 -6.36
N HIS A 186 -14.21 2.79 -7.44
CA HIS A 186 -13.66 1.87 -8.42
C HIS A 186 -12.65 0.91 -7.77
N VAL A 187 -12.55 -0.33 -8.25
CA VAL A 187 -11.77 -1.44 -7.66
C VAL A 187 -10.34 -1.03 -7.27
N LYS A 188 -9.66 -0.26 -8.12
CA LYS A 188 -8.31 0.27 -7.85
C LYS A 188 -8.24 1.13 -6.58
N PHE A 189 -9.19 2.04 -6.41
CA PHE A 189 -9.27 2.93 -5.25
C PHE A 189 -9.81 2.22 -4.02
N LEU A 190 -10.72 1.27 -4.21
CA LEU A 190 -11.25 0.41 -3.17
C LEU A 190 -10.13 -0.38 -2.48
N ASN A 191 -9.28 -1.10 -3.23
CA ASN A 191 -8.14 -1.83 -2.66
C ASN A 191 -7.20 -0.91 -1.87
N THR A 192 -6.96 0.30 -2.38
CA THR A 192 -6.13 1.29 -1.67
C THR A 192 -6.79 1.77 -0.38
N ALA A 193 -8.11 2.00 -0.39
CA ALA A 193 -8.86 2.41 0.79
C ALA A 193 -8.85 1.32 1.87
N ILE A 194 -9.17 0.08 1.52
CA ILE A 194 -9.17 -1.05 2.47
C ILE A 194 -7.77 -1.33 3.01
N SER A 195 -6.74 -1.31 2.16
CA SER A 195 -5.36 -1.48 2.62
C SER A 195 -4.94 -0.40 3.63
N ARG A 196 -5.43 0.84 3.48
CA ARG A 196 -5.17 1.91 4.46
C ARG A 196 -5.90 1.71 5.78
N ILE A 197 -7.07 1.08 5.77
CA ILE A 197 -7.78 0.69 7.01
C ILE A 197 -6.93 -0.31 7.78
N GLN A 198 -6.38 -1.32 7.09
CA GLN A 198 -5.44 -2.27 7.71
C GLN A 198 -4.21 -1.55 8.27
N GLN A 199 -3.59 -0.64 7.52
CA GLN A 199 -2.45 0.14 8.01
C GLN A 199 -2.80 0.95 9.26
N VAL A 200 -3.98 1.54 9.35
CA VAL A 200 -4.41 2.23 10.58
C VAL A 200 -4.43 1.28 11.77
N HIS A 201 -4.96 0.07 11.60
CA HIS A 201 -4.98 -0.95 12.63
C HIS A 201 -3.56 -1.38 13.03
N ASP A 202 -2.69 -1.70 12.06
CA ASP A 202 -1.31 -2.13 12.30
C ASP A 202 -0.51 -1.06 13.08
N TYR A 203 -0.59 0.20 12.65
CA TYR A 203 0.08 1.31 13.33
C TYR A 203 -0.47 1.57 14.73
N ASN A 204 -1.76 1.28 14.95
CA ASN A 204 -2.34 1.38 16.27
C ASN A 204 -1.87 0.26 17.20
N MET A 205 -1.71 -0.96 16.68
CA MET A 205 -1.19 -2.09 17.44
C MET A 205 0.23 -1.87 17.94
N LEU A 206 1.08 -1.33 17.07
CA LEU A 206 2.48 -1.05 17.39
C LEU A 206 2.67 0.20 18.25
N SER A 207 1.58 0.90 18.56
CA SER A 207 1.64 2.15 19.28
C SER A 207 1.74 1.99 20.78
N ASP A 208 2.52 2.86 21.40
CA ASP A 208 2.56 3.00 22.85
C ASP A 208 1.33 3.71 23.42
N TYR A 209 0.54 4.40 22.58
CA TYR A 209 -0.70 5.06 22.97
C TYR A 209 -1.84 4.60 22.04
N PRO A 210 -2.28 3.34 22.18
CA PRO A 210 -3.31 2.77 21.33
C PRO A 210 -4.64 3.47 21.57
N MET A 211 -5.34 3.79 20.48
CA MET A 211 -6.65 4.44 20.49
C MET A 211 -7.74 3.46 20.03
N PRO A 212 -8.95 3.47 20.62
CA PRO A 212 -10.06 2.66 20.11
C PRO A 212 -10.37 3.01 18.67
N ILE A 213 -10.60 2.02 17.81
CA ILE A 213 -10.93 2.23 16.38
C ILE A 213 -12.35 1.73 16.09
N SER A 214 -13.15 2.54 15.42
CA SER A 214 -14.40 2.10 14.78
C SER A 214 -14.38 2.37 13.28
N ILE A 215 -14.83 1.39 12.52
CA ILE A 215 -15.06 1.45 11.08
C ILE A 215 -16.58 1.58 10.89
N VAL A 216 -17.03 2.76 10.49
CA VAL A 216 -18.46 3.13 10.45
C VAL A 216 -18.94 3.32 9.01
N ASN A 217 -20.25 3.37 8.80
CA ASN A 217 -20.86 3.40 7.47
C ASN A 217 -20.30 2.30 6.54
N PHE A 218 -20.00 1.13 7.10
CA PHE A 218 -19.34 0.06 6.39
C PHE A 218 -20.36 -0.84 5.70
N PHE A 219 -20.62 -0.59 4.41
CA PHE A 219 -21.56 -1.35 3.60
C PHE A 219 -20.85 -2.45 2.81
N SER A 220 -21.34 -3.68 2.93
CA SER A 220 -20.84 -4.82 2.15
C SER A 220 -21.35 -4.77 0.71
N SER A 221 -20.47 -5.04 -0.23
CA SER A 221 -20.78 -5.39 -1.62
C SER A 221 -19.82 -6.50 -2.06
N GLU A 222 -20.08 -7.15 -3.19
CA GLU A 222 -19.22 -8.23 -3.69
C GLU A 222 -17.77 -7.78 -3.91
N SER A 223 -17.58 -6.61 -4.54
CA SER A 223 -16.26 -6.02 -4.77
C SER A 223 -15.55 -5.65 -3.47
N VAL A 224 -16.29 -5.12 -2.48
CA VAL A 224 -15.77 -4.86 -1.13
C VAL A 224 -15.36 -6.16 -0.47
N GLY A 225 -16.17 -7.23 -0.56
CA GLY A 225 -15.88 -8.54 -0.01
C GLY A 225 -14.55 -9.12 -0.50
N TYR A 226 -14.26 -8.99 -1.80
CA TYR A 226 -12.96 -9.42 -2.35
C TYR A 226 -11.79 -8.59 -1.80
N ALA A 227 -11.93 -7.27 -1.77
CA ALA A 227 -10.91 -6.37 -1.23
C ALA A 227 -10.67 -6.61 0.27
N LEU A 228 -11.72 -6.94 1.02
CA LEU A 228 -11.66 -7.26 2.44
C LEU A 228 -10.81 -8.50 2.71
N LYS A 229 -11.11 -9.62 2.04
CA LYS A 229 -10.33 -10.87 2.17
C LYS A 229 -8.86 -10.66 1.83
N LYS A 230 -8.59 -9.79 0.85
CA LYS A 230 -7.24 -9.48 0.38
C LYS A 230 -6.42 -8.64 1.38
N HIS A 231 -7.07 -7.74 2.12
CA HIS A 231 -6.39 -6.66 2.83
C HIS A 231 -6.67 -6.56 4.33
N LEU A 232 -7.82 -7.00 4.85
CA LEU A 232 -8.14 -6.93 6.28
C LEU A 232 -7.72 -8.19 7.03
N HIS A 233 -6.44 -8.27 7.37
CA HIS A 233 -5.84 -9.40 8.06
C HIS A 233 -6.32 -9.57 9.50
N PHE A 234 -6.86 -8.52 10.12
CA PHE A 234 -7.49 -8.65 11.44
C PHE A 234 -8.87 -9.35 11.39
N LEU A 235 -9.48 -9.53 10.21
CA LEU A 235 -10.74 -10.27 10.03
C LEU A 235 -10.60 -11.64 9.38
N PHE A 236 -9.61 -11.80 8.50
CA PHE A 236 -9.46 -13.02 7.68
C PHE A 236 -8.08 -13.67 7.83
N GLY A 237 -7.21 -13.03 8.60
CA GLY A 237 -5.83 -13.46 8.80
C GLY A 237 -4.90 -13.03 7.71
N PRO A 238 -3.60 -13.22 7.93
CA PRO A 238 -2.71 -13.34 6.80
C PRO A 238 -3.20 -14.52 5.95
N PRO A 239 -3.23 -14.40 4.62
CA PRO A 239 -3.57 -15.53 3.77
C PRO A 239 -2.74 -16.75 4.14
N THR A 240 -3.41 -17.87 4.37
CA THR A 240 -2.81 -19.13 4.79
C THR A 240 -1.74 -19.53 3.78
N MET A 241 -0.48 -19.50 4.22
CA MET A 241 0.64 -20.08 3.49
C MET A 241 0.47 -21.60 3.57
N LEU A 242 -0.14 -22.20 2.55
CA LEU A 242 -0.41 -23.65 2.50
C LEU A 242 0.85 -24.49 2.21
N ASN A 243 2.05 -23.99 2.52
CA ASN A 243 3.29 -24.72 2.35
C ASN A 243 3.88 -25.17 3.69
N LYS A 244 4.13 -26.48 3.74
CA LYS A 244 4.61 -27.33 4.86
C LYS A 244 5.98 -26.95 5.45
N TYR A 245 6.55 -25.84 4.99
CA TYR A 245 7.77 -25.25 5.50
C TYR A 245 7.41 -23.84 5.91
N GLU A 246 7.19 -23.63 7.21
CA GLU A 246 7.25 -22.31 7.83
C GLU A 246 8.62 -21.73 7.48
N LEU A 247 8.69 -21.00 6.37
CA LEU A 247 9.83 -20.16 6.11
C LEU A 247 9.76 -19.06 7.16
N ASP A 248 10.80 -19.02 7.99
CA ASP A 248 11.23 -17.89 8.79
C ASP A 248 11.50 -16.70 7.85
N ILE A 249 10.44 -16.11 7.29
CA ILE A 249 10.49 -14.95 6.41
C ILE A 249 10.64 -13.72 7.31
N PRO A 250 11.75 -12.96 7.21
CA PRO A 250 11.95 -11.74 8.00
C PRO A 250 10.75 -10.77 7.94
N PRO A 251 10.35 -10.13 9.07
CA PRO A 251 9.26 -9.15 9.12
C PRO A 251 9.38 -7.99 8.12
N GLU A 252 10.59 -7.65 7.65
CA GLU A 252 10.77 -6.62 6.62
C GLU A 252 10.13 -7.00 5.27
N ILE A 253 9.92 -8.29 5.01
CA ILE A 253 9.29 -8.83 3.80
C ILE A 253 7.75 -8.76 3.89
N ILE A 254 7.20 -8.87 5.09
CA ILE A 254 5.75 -8.84 5.36
C ILE A 254 5.14 -7.47 5.02
N ASN A 255 5.93 -6.39 5.14
CA ASN A 255 5.48 -5.00 5.01
C ASN A 255 5.22 -4.52 3.56
N LEU A 256 5.44 -5.35 2.52
CA LEU A 256 5.37 -4.92 1.13
C LEU A 256 4.36 -5.73 0.29
N ASN A 257 3.06 -5.50 0.46
CA ASN A 257 2.02 -5.98 -0.48
C ASN A 257 2.02 -7.50 -0.80
N LEU A 258 2.77 -8.33 -0.05
CA LEU A 258 3.08 -9.72 -0.41
C LEU A 258 1.91 -10.66 -0.14
N TYR A 259 1.16 -10.46 0.94
CA TYR A 259 -0.03 -11.25 1.25
C TYR A 259 -1.06 -11.25 0.12
N SER A 260 -1.19 -10.12 -0.55
CA SER A 260 -2.16 -9.91 -1.62
C SER A 260 -1.80 -10.62 -2.93
N LYS A 261 -0.58 -11.18 -3.03
CA LYS A 261 0.03 -11.79 -4.23
C LYS A 261 0.41 -13.26 -4.06
N LEU A 262 0.36 -13.77 -2.83
CA LEU A 262 0.72 -15.14 -2.50
C LEU A 262 -0.44 -16.12 -2.71
N ASN A 263 -1.69 -15.66 -2.63
CA ASN A 263 -2.88 -16.46 -2.92
C ASN A 263 -2.92 -16.92 -4.37
N ASP A 264 -2.61 -16.04 -5.33
CA ASP A 264 -2.61 -16.38 -6.77
C ASP A 264 -1.54 -17.44 -7.12
N PHE A 265 -0.58 -17.70 -6.22
CA PHE A 265 0.52 -18.65 -6.42
C PHE A 265 0.18 -20.06 -5.90
N LEU A 266 -0.66 -20.17 -4.86
CA LEU A 266 -0.93 -21.43 -4.18
C LEU A 266 -2.06 -22.23 -4.81
N ASP A 267 -3.00 -21.60 -5.53
CA ASP A 267 -4.04 -22.30 -6.29
C ASP A 267 -3.48 -23.08 -7.50
N LYS A 268 -2.20 -22.90 -7.86
CA LYS A 268 -1.55 -23.59 -8.98
C LYS A 268 -0.79 -24.87 -8.61
N GLU A 269 -0.46 -25.11 -7.34
CA GLU A 269 0.27 -26.33 -6.94
C GLU A 269 -0.62 -27.54 -6.61
N GLU A 270 -1.95 -27.39 -6.60
CA GLU A 270 -2.87 -28.54 -6.41
C GLU A 270 -3.02 -29.47 -7.65
N GLY A 271 -2.32 -29.19 -8.76
CA GLY A 271 -2.52 -29.90 -10.03
C GLY A 271 -1.48 -30.98 -10.40
N ILE A 272 -0.40 -31.19 -9.64
CA ILE A 272 0.67 -32.14 -10.05
C ILE A 272 1.06 -33.07 -8.91
N GLY A 273 0.14 -33.97 -8.55
CA GLY A 273 0.48 -35.23 -7.90
C GLY A 273 0.45 -36.34 -8.95
N LYS A 274 1.60 -36.69 -9.52
CA LYS A 274 1.78 -38.02 -10.11
C LYS A 274 2.10 -38.97 -8.96
N ASP A 275 1.32 -40.04 -8.91
CA ASP A 275 1.49 -41.25 -8.12
C ASP A 275 0.84 -41.21 -6.73
N GLY A 276 -0.11 -42.13 -6.58
CA GLY A 276 -1.07 -42.15 -5.49
C GLY A 276 -0.50 -42.76 -4.21
N GLU A 277 -0.82 -42.11 -3.10
CA GLU A 277 -1.56 -42.69 -1.97
C GLU A 277 -1.86 -41.55 -1.01
N ALA A 278 -3.10 -41.06 -1.07
CA ALA A 278 -3.57 -39.97 -0.24
C ALA A 278 -3.73 -40.47 1.20
N ASN A 279 -2.73 -40.22 2.04
CA ASN A 279 -2.86 -40.33 3.48
C ASN A 279 -3.80 -39.19 3.96
N SER A 280 -5.10 -39.46 3.95
CA SER A 280 -6.19 -38.49 4.17
C SER A 280 -6.26 -37.90 5.58
N ASN A 281 -5.47 -38.40 6.52
CA ASN A 281 -5.63 -38.08 7.94
C ASN A 281 -4.78 -36.90 8.45
N ASN A 282 -4.01 -36.23 7.58
CA ASN A 282 -3.18 -35.08 7.98
C ASN A 282 -3.59 -33.75 7.30
N LYS A 283 -4.75 -33.69 6.65
CA LYS A 283 -5.26 -32.45 6.01
C LYS A 283 -6.02 -31.51 6.95
N GLU A 284 -6.21 -31.86 8.23
CA GLU A 284 -7.01 -31.04 9.17
C GLU A 284 -6.23 -29.96 9.94
N ASN A 285 -4.91 -29.83 9.77
CA ASN A 285 -4.20 -28.65 10.27
C ASN A 285 -4.20 -27.50 9.25
N ILE A 286 -5.32 -27.31 8.54
CA ILE A 286 -5.64 -26.02 7.92
C ILE A 286 -5.90 -25.08 9.09
N TYR A 287 -4.89 -24.29 9.44
CA TYR A 287 -4.92 -23.35 10.56
C TYR A 287 -6.26 -22.61 10.61
N LYS A 288 -7.08 -22.93 11.61
CA LYS A 288 -8.32 -22.22 11.89
C LYS A 288 -7.94 -20.78 12.20
N TYR A 289 -8.22 -19.88 11.26
CA TYR A 289 -8.00 -18.47 11.49
C TYR A 289 -8.94 -18.02 12.62
N GLU A 290 -8.35 -17.41 13.64
CA GLU A 290 -9.10 -16.77 14.72
C GLU A 290 -9.02 -15.26 14.50
N PRO A 291 -10.18 -14.57 14.43
CA PRO A 291 -10.23 -13.13 14.35
C PRO A 291 -9.39 -12.49 15.46
N HIS A 292 -8.66 -11.44 15.13
CA HIS A 292 -7.73 -10.80 16.06
C HIS A 292 -8.47 -10.32 17.34
N PRO A 293 -7.93 -10.51 18.56
CA PRO A 293 -8.64 -10.15 19.80
C PRO A 293 -8.98 -8.65 19.89
N PHE A 294 -8.22 -7.82 19.19
CA PHE A 294 -8.41 -6.37 19.12
C PHE A 294 -8.91 -5.90 17.75
N ILE A 295 -9.96 -6.54 17.25
CA ILE A 295 -10.65 -6.11 16.03
C ILE A 295 -11.30 -4.74 16.24
N PRO A 296 -11.12 -3.78 15.30
CA PRO A 296 -11.91 -2.56 15.29
C PRO A 296 -13.39 -2.85 15.25
N GLU A 297 -14.20 -2.02 15.92
CA GLU A 297 -15.66 -2.14 15.79
C GLU A 297 -16.08 -1.85 14.35
N ILE A 298 -16.69 -2.81 13.66
CA ILE A 298 -17.18 -2.62 12.28
C ILE A 298 -18.70 -2.53 12.30
N THR A 299 -19.26 -1.47 11.72
CA THR A 299 -20.70 -1.22 11.77
C THR A 299 -21.22 -0.49 10.54
N THR A 300 -22.47 -0.77 10.20
CA THR A 300 -23.24 -0.03 9.19
C THR A 300 -23.81 1.28 9.74
N LYS A 301 -23.79 1.49 11.06
CA LYS A 301 -24.24 2.72 11.71
C LYS A 301 -23.42 3.93 11.28
N ASN A 302 -24.04 5.10 11.34
CA ASN A 302 -23.35 6.35 11.04
C ASN A 302 -22.45 6.81 12.19
N ILE A 303 -21.65 7.85 11.94
CA ILE A 303 -20.70 8.40 12.93
C ILE A 303 -21.42 8.83 14.21
N LEU A 304 -22.55 9.56 14.07
CA LEU A 304 -23.26 10.13 15.21
C LEU A 304 -23.88 9.06 16.10
N ASP A 305 -24.39 7.97 15.52
CA ASP A 305 -24.97 6.86 16.28
C ASP A 305 -23.91 6.17 17.15
N VAL A 306 -22.72 5.95 16.59
CA VAL A 306 -21.58 5.34 17.30
C VAL A 306 -21.10 6.27 18.42
N CYS A 307 -20.90 7.56 18.12
CA CYS A 307 -20.50 8.55 19.12
C CYS A 307 -21.55 8.70 20.23
N LYS A 308 -22.84 8.74 19.89
CA LYS A 308 -23.94 8.86 20.86
C LYS A 308 -23.98 7.67 21.82
N ARG A 309 -23.79 6.44 21.32
CA ARG A 309 -23.70 5.24 22.16
C ARG A 309 -22.55 5.35 23.16
N ASP A 310 -21.42 5.89 22.72
CA ASP A 310 -20.21 6.02 23.52
C ASP A 310 -20.21 7.29 24.40
N GLY A 311 -21.32 8.02 24.46
CA GLY A 311 -21.47 9.24 25.27
C GLY A 311 -20.71 10.46 24.74
N ILE A 312 -20.23 10.42 23.49
CA ILE A 312 -19.48 11.50 22.84
C ILE A 312 -20.45 12.50 22.22
N LYS A 313 -20.37 13.77 22.65
CA LYS A 313 -21.21 14.84 22.10
C LYS A 313 -20.72 15.28 20.74
N LYS A 314 -21.60 15.91 19.97
CA LYS A 314 -21.35 16.26 18.58
C LYS A 314 -20.21 17.28 18.42
N GLU A 315 -20.14 18.24 19.33
CA GLU A 315 -19.12 19.28 19.42
C GLU A 315 -17.72 18.75 19.79
N GLU A 316 -17.65 17.52 20.29
CA GLU A 316 -16.42 16.81 20.65
C GLU A 316 -15.87 15.94 19.51
N ILE A 317 -16.53 15.95 18.35
CA ILE A 317 -16.13 15.20 17.15
C ILE A 317 -15.38 16.13 16.21
N ALA A 318 -14.16 15.76 15.83
CA ALA A 318 -13.38 16.44 14.80
C ALA A 318 -13.26 15.57 13.55
N TYR A 319 -13.86 15.99 12.43
CA TYR A 319 -13.58 15.35 11.14
C TYR A 319 -12.29 15.92 10.56
N ILE A 320 -11.27 15.09 10.36
CA ILE A 320 -9.98 15.54 9.83
C ILE A 320 -9.93 15.38 8.31
N SER A 321 -9.65 16.48 7.61
CA SER A 321 -9.43 16.51 6.16
C SER A 321 -8.33 17.51 5.81
N SER A 322 -7.48 17.17 4.83
CA SER A 322 -6.46 18.09 4.29
C SER A 322 -7.08 19.30 3.59
N SER A 323 -8.34 19.17 3.16
CA SER A 323 -9.04 20.18 2.37
C SER A 323 -9.87 21.14 3.21
N ALA A 324 -10.00 20.91 4.51
CA ALA A 324 -10.78 21.76 5.40
C ALA A 324 -10.23 23.19 5.45
N THR A 325 -11.12 24.16 5.67
CA THR A 325 -10.73 25.58 5.80
C THR A 325 -10.24 25.88 7.22
N GLN A 326 -10.92 25.35 8.22
CA GLN A 326 -10.64 25.55 9.63
C GLN A 326 -9.48 24.67 10.10
N TYR A 327 -8.52 25.24 10.81
CA TYR A 327 -7.46 24.48 11.47
C TYR A 327 -7.94 23.86 12.78
N LEU A 328 -7.40 22.70 13.14
CA LEU A 328 -7.41 22.28 14.54
C LEU A 328 -6.71 23.35 15.40
N PRO A 329 -7.11 23.50 16.68
CA PRO A 329 -6.39 24.35 17.63
C PRO A 329 -4.90 24.00 17.63
N ASP A 330 -4.02 25.01 17.70
CA ASP A 330 -2.58 24.73 17.75
C ASP A 330 -2.18 24.14 19.11
N ASP A 331 -2.90 24.51 20.18
CA ASP A 331 -2.66 24.06 21.55
C ASP A 331 -3.09 22.59 21.75
N PRO A 332 -2.15 21.67 22.07
CA PRO A 332 -2.43 20.28 22.38
C PRO A 332 -3.42 20.07 23.53
N GLN A 333 -3.42 20.94 24.55
CA GLN A 333 -4.32 20.81 25.69
C GLN A 333 -5.77 21.02 25.27
N ILE A 334 -6.03 22.05 24.46
CA ILE A 334 -7.36 22.30 23.89
C ILE A 334 -7.82 21.10 23.06
N ILE A 335 -6.92 20.50 22.27
CA ILE A 335 -7.27 19.29 21.48
C ILE A 335 -7.68 18.14 22.39
N LYS A 336 -6.89 17.86 23.43
CA LYS A 336 -7.10 16.75 24.38
C LYS A 336 -8.40 16.92 25.19
N GLU A 337 -8.69 18.14 25.60
CA GLU A 337 -9.88 18.45 26.40
C GLU A 337 -11.14 18.45 25.55
N ARG A 338 -11.11 19.10 24.39
CA ARG A 338 -12.27 19.33 23.53
C ARG A 338 -12.68 18.10 22.73
N PHE A 339 -11.72 17.38 22.15
CA PHE A 339 -12.06 16.35 21.16
C PHE A 339 -11.97 14.95 21.76
N LYS A 340 -13.08 14.23 21.62
CA LYS A 340 -13.26 12.87 22.13
C LYS A 340 -13.26 11.83 21.00
N ALA A 341 -13.51 12.27 19.76
CA ALA A 341 -13.39 11.43 18.58
C ALA A 341 -12.77 12.18 17.38
N PHE A 342 -11.94 11.47 16.62
CA PHE A 342 -11.36 11.93 15.36
C PHE A 342 -11.86 11.07 14.21
N VAL A 343 -12.53 11.70 13.24
CA VAL A 343 -13.06 11.02 12.06
C VAL A 343 -12.13 11.20 10.87
N LEU A 344 -11.83 10.12 10.16
CA LEU A 344 -10.96 10.09 8.99
C LEU A 344 -11.65 9.35 7.85
N SER A 345 -11.46 9.84 6.62
CA SER A 345 -11.81 9.07 5.42
C SER A 345 -10.65 8.15 5.05
N PRO A 346 -10.89 6.86 4.70
CA PRO A 346 -9.81 5.95 4.26
C PRO A 346 -9.17 6.41 2.95
N LEU A 347 -9.88 7.23 2.18
CA LEU A 347 -9.43 7.83 0.94
C LEU A 347 -10.08 9.21 0.75
N GLU A 348 -9.32 10.20 0.27
CA GLU A 348 -9.90 11.43 -0.27
C GLU A 348 -9.54 11.52 -1.74
N ASP A 349 -10.56 11.51 -2.60
CA ASP A 349 -10.34 11.73 -4.03
C ASP A 349 -10.15 13.23 -4.30
N ARG A 350 -8.98 13.57 -4.84
CA ARG A 350 -8.67 14.93 -5.25
C ARG A 350 -9.51 15.34 -6.47
N HIS A 351 -9.92 14.41 -7.33
CA HIS A 351 -10.63 14.73 -8.56
C HIS A 351 -12.14 14.83 -8.36
N ASN A 352 -12.68 14.21 -7.31
CA ASN A 352 -14.11 14.23 -7.02
C ASN A 352 -14.44 14.97 -5.71
N PRO A 353 -14.82 16.27 -5.77
CA PRO A 353 -15.19 17.05 -4.59
C PRO A 353 -16.31 16.43 -3.75
N ARG A 354 -17.24 15.69 -4.38
CA ARG A 354 -18.37 15.04 -3.69
C ARG A 354 -17.95 13.86 -2.80
N GLN A 355 -16.73 13.37 -2.99
CA GLN A 355 -16.14 12.32 -2.15
C GLN A 355 -15.28 12.88 -1.02
N ARG A 356 -15.17 14.20 -0.88
CA ARG A 356 -14.37 14.83 0.18
C ARG A 356 -15.21 15.06 1.45
N PRO A 357 -14.62 14.92 2.64
CA PRO A 357 -15.29 15.19 3.90
C PRO A 357 -15.97 16.56 3.97
N ASN A 358 -15.33 17.60 3.43
CA ASN A 358 -15.88 18.95 3.38
C ASN A 358 -17.26 19.05 2.71
N PHE A 359 -17.60 18.10 1.84
CA PHE A 359 -18.88 18.09 1.15
C PHE A 359 -19.98 17.43 2.00
N TYR A 360 -19.69 16.31 2.66
CA TYR A 360 -20.72 15.51 3.33
C TYR A 360 -20.77 15.65 4.86
N ALA A 361 -19.65 15.90 5.53
CA ALA A 361 -19.63 16.05 6.98
C ALA A 361 -20.49 17.23 7.50
N PRO A 362 -20.58 18.38 6.79
CA PRO A 362 -21.50 19.46 7.19
C PRO A 362 -22.98 19.07 7.16
N HIS A 363 -23.39 18.12 6.31
CA HIS A 363 -24.77 17.61 6.31
C HIS A 363 -25.09 16.82 7.59
N ASP A 364 -24.09 16.16 8.18
CA ASP A 364 -24.19 15.55 9.50
C ASP A 364 -23.97 16.59 10.62
N GLN A 365 -23.74 17.85 10.26
CA GLN A 365 -23.34 18.98 11.11
C GLN A 365 -22.08 18.66 11.95
N ILE A 366 -21.17 17.84 11.41
CA ILE A 366 -19.87 17.57 12.02
C ILE A 366 -18.87 18.58 11.47
N GLN A 367 -18.14 19.26 12.37
CA GLN A 367 -17.15 20.24 11.97
C GLN A 367 -15.92 19.55 11.36
N VAL A 368 -15.46 20.09 10.23
CA VAL A 368 -14.27 19.59 9.53
C VAL A 368 -13.08 20.48 9.83
N TYR A 369 -11.96 19.86 10.19
CA TYR A 369 -10.71 20.50 10.55
C TYR A 369 -9.56 19.98 9.68
N ARG A 370 -8.57 20.84 9.45
CA ARG A 370 -7.26 20.46 8.89
C ARG A 370 -6.20 20.56 9.97
N LEU A 371 -5.17 19.72 9.88
CA LEU A 371 -4.01 19.84 10.75
C LEU A 371 -3.26 21.16 10.46
N PRO A 372 -2.68 21.83 11.47
CA PRO A 372 -1.96 23.11 11.32
C PRO A 372 -0.58 22.99 10.65
N LEU A 373 -0.35 21.96 9.83
CA LEU A 373 0.95 21.64 9.24
C LEU A 373 1.53 22.78 8.39
N GLU A 374 0.68 23.55 7.72
CA GLU A 374 1.12 24.68 6.88
C GLU A 374 1.90 25.73 7.67
N LYS A 375 1.53 25.95 8.95
CA LYS A 375 2.20 26.90 9.85
C LYS A 375 3.63 26.48 10.15
N TYR A 376 3.85 25.18 10.32
CA TYR A 376 5.11 24.58 10.77
C TYR A 376 6.03 24.19 9.60
N LEU A 377 5.45 23.73 8.49
CA LEU A 377 6.18 23.35 7.28
C LEU A 377 6.63 24.57 6.47
N GLY A 378 5.89 25.68 6.53
CA GLY A 378 6.10 26.84 5.66
C GLY A 378 5.72 26.62 4.19
N PHE A 379 5.06 25.50 3.90
CA PHE A 379 4.49 25.18 2.59
C PHE A 379 3.22 24.34 2.76
N ARG A 380 2.42 24.28 1.69
CA ARG A 380 1.21 23.47 1.68
C ARG A 380 1.55 21.98 1.62
N PRO A 381 1.16 21.16 2.63
CA PRO A 381 1.42 19.73 2.60
C PRO A 381 0.74 19.07 1.39
N PRO A 382 1.10 17.81 1.05
CA PRO A 382 0.42 17.05 0.02
C PRO A 382 -1.10 17.13 0.21
N THR A 383 -1.83 17.26 -0.91
CA THR A 383 -3.31 17.35 -0.88
C THR A 383 -3.96 16.12 -0.25
N PHE A 384 -3.24 15.01 -0.14
CA PHE A 384 -3.71 13.86 0.59
C PHE A 384 -2.58 13.26 1.42
N MET A 385 -2.89 12.97 2.68
CA MET A 385 -2.01 12.27 3.60
C MET A 385 -2.72 10.98 4.05
N PRO A 386 -2.02 9.83 4.14
CA PRO A 386 -2.63 8.60 4.63
C PRO A 386 -3.23 8.77 6.03
N PRO A 387 -4.38 8.14 6.34
CA PRO A 387 -5.01 8.20 7.67
C PRO A 387 -4.06 7.79 8.80
N SER A 388 -3.22 6.78 8.58
CA SER A 388 -2.20 6.35 9.54
C SER A 388 -1.26 7.49 9.94
N THR A 389 -0.85 8.35 8.99
CA THR A 389 0.01 9.49 9.27
C THR A 389 -0.71 10.58 10.09
N PHE A 390 -1.99 10.84 9.79
CA PHE A 390 -2.80 11.76 10.62
C PHE A 390 -2.90 11.26 12.06
N ILE A 391 -3.13 9.97 12.24
CA ILE A 391 -3.26 9.34 13.56
C ILE A 391 -1.95 9.41 14.33
N GLU A 392 -0.80 9.10 13.71
CA GLU A 392 0.49 9.21 14.39
C GLU A 392 0.78 10.63 14.89
N LEU A 393 0.48 11.63 14.08
CA LEU A 393 0.63 13.03 14.47
C LEU A 393 -0.30 13.39 15.63
N LEU A 394 -1.59 13.08 15.51
CA LEU A 394 -2.57 13.33 16.57
C LEU A 394 -2.19 12.62 17.86
N ARG A 395 -1.72 11.39 17.76
CA ARG A 395 -1.33 10.58 18.91
C ARG A 395 -0.21 11.22 19.70
N VAL A 396 0.85 11.71 19.04
CA VAL A 396 1.96 12.39 19.73
C VAL A 396 1.50 13.65 20.45
N ILE A 397 0.60 14.41 19.82
CA ILE A 397 0.06 15.66 20.36
C ILE A 397 -0.85 15.37 21.56
N ILE A 398 -1.77 14.42 21.43
CA ILE A 398 -2.77 14.08 22.46
C ILE A 398 -2.13 13.36 23.65
N SER A 399 -1.14 12.48 23.40
CA SER A 399 -0.48 11.75 24.48
C SER A 399 0.45 12.62 25.33
N GLY A 400 0.55 13.93 25.03
CA GLY A 400 1.44 14.85 25.75
C GLY A 400 2.93 14.58 25.55
N ARG A 401 3.31 13.69 24.61
CA ARG A 401 4.72 13.39 24.32
C ARG A 401 5.46 14.58 23.72
N SER A 402 4.71 15.45 23.04
CA SER A 402 5.21 16.72 22.59
C SER A 402 4.13 17.77 22.71
N SER A 403 4.53 18.95 23.19
CA SER A 403 3.71 20.15 23.12
C SER A 403 3.80 20.84 21.76
N SER A 404 4.63 20.35 20.83
CA SER A 404 4.94 21.02 19.57
C SER A 404 4.65 20.15 18.34
N TRP A 405 3.86 20.70 17.42
CA TRP A 405 3.65 20.14 16.10
C TRP A 405 4.94 19.99 15.29
N ASP A 406 5.93 20.89 15.47
CA ASP A 406 7.22 20.78 14.78
C ASP A 406 7.91 19.47 15.11
N TRP A 407 7.97 19.13 16.39
CA TRP A 407 8.59 17.89 16.85
C TRP A 407 7.83 16.67 16.33
N ALA A 408 6.49 16.69 16.37
CA ALA A 408 5.67 15.60 15.87
C ALA A 408 5.91 15.35 14.37
N ILE A 409 5.99 16.42 13.58
CA ILE A 409 6.27 16.36 12.14
C ILE A 409 7.66 15.76 11.88
N ASP A 410 8.69 16.28 12.56
CA ASP A 410 10.08 15.88 12.32
C ASP A 410 10.36 14.42 12.72
N ASN A 411 9.66 13.91 13.74
CA ASN A 411 9.92 12.57 14.28
C ASN A 411 8.96 11.49 13.78
N ARG A 412 7.73 11.84 13.38
CA ARG A 412 6.72 10.83 12.99
C ARG A 412 6.38 10.81 11.50
N VAL A 413 6.79 11.82 10.72
CA VAL A 413 6.51 11.86 9.28
C VAL A 413 7.80 12.04 8.46
N PRO A 414 8.61 10.98 8.29
CA PRO A 414 9.89 11.04 7.59
C PRO A 414 9.78 11.60 6.16
N ASN A 415 8.67 11.30 5.49
CA ASN A 415 8.42 11.79 4.12
C ASN A 415 8.22 13.31 4.06
N LEU A 416 7.60 13.92 5.09
CA LEU A 416 7.51 15.37 5.20
C LEU A 416 8.87 15.96 5.57
N ARG A 417 9.64 15.29 6.44
CA ARG A 417 11.00 15.71 6.80
C ARG A 417 11.92 15.86 5.59
N ILE A 418 11.89 14.92 4.65
CA ILE A 418 12.69 15.00 3.42
C ILE A 418 12.29 16.22 2.57
N GLN A 419 10.99 16.52 2.47
CA GLN A 419 10.51 17.69 1.74
C GLN A 419 10.88 19.00 2.44
N VAL A 420 10.71 19.07 3.76
CA VAL A 420 11.10 20.22 4.60
C VAL A 420 12.60 20.49 4.49
N PHE A 421 13.42 19.45 4.62
CA PHE A 421 14.87 19.56 4.49
C PHE A 421 15.27 20.10 3.11
N PHE A 422 14.62 19.59 2.05
CA PHE A 422 14.88 20.07 0.70
C PHE A 422 14.50 21.54 0.52
N ILE A 423 13.32 21.94 1.01
CA ILE A 423 12.81 23.32 0.89
C ILE A 423 13.63 24.30 1.72
N ARG A 424 13.94 23.98 2.99
CA ARG A 424 14.80 24.81 3.86
C ARG A 424 16.19 25.00 3.24
N LYS A 425 16.75 23.94 2.64
CA LYS A 425 18.04 24.02 1.95
C LYS A 425 17.98 24.87 0.67
N VAL A 426 16.91 24.76 -0.12
CA VAL A 426 16.71 25.62 -1.31
C VAL A 426 16.55 27.09 -0.90
N LYS A 427 15.81 27.38 0.17
CA LYS A 427 15.65 28.74 0.71
C LYS A 427 16.99 29.33 1.17
N PHE A 428 17.76 28.57 1.95
CA PHE A 428 19.10 28.95 2.40
C PHE A 428 20.07 29.23 1.24
N LEU A 429 20.06 28.39 0.20
CA LEU A 429 20.87 28.63 -1.01
C LEU A 429 20.43 29.89 -1.77
N GLY A 430 19.13 30.20 -1.76
CA GLY A 430 18.57 31.43 -2.30
C GLY A 430 19.04 32.68 -1.55
N GLU A 431 19.06 32.62 -0.21
CA GLU A 431 19.55 33.69 0.67
C GLU A 431 21.05 33.95 0.49
N LEU A 432 21.84 32.90 0.21
CA LEU A 432 23.26 33.02 -0.15
C LEU A 432 23.54 33.58 -1.55
N GLY A 433 22.50 34.03 -2.28
CA GLY A 433 22.65 34.57 -3.63
C GLY A 433 23.00 33.53 -4.70
N ILE A 434 22.90 32.23 -4.38
CA ILE A 434 23.13 31.12 -5.31
C ILE A 434 21.84 30.89 -6.11
N ARG A 435 21.40 31.93 -6.85
CA ARG A 435 20.26 31.85 -7.78
C ARG A 435 20.67 31.16 -9.08
N LYS A 436 20.90 29.85 -9.05
CA LYS A 436 20.76 29.05 -10.28
C LYS A 436 19.30 28.61 -10.41
N LYS A 437 18.77 28.63 -11.64
CA LYS A 437 17.41 28.21 -12.04
C LYS A 437 17.10 26.78 -11.59
N PHE A 438 16.82 26.57 -10.30
CA PHE A 438 16.06 25.41 -9.84
C PHE A 438 14.60 25.77 -10.04
N PHE A 439 14.09 25.51 -11.25
CA PHE A 439 12.65 25.46 -11.45
C PHE A 439 12.10 24.32 -10.59
N VAL A 440 11.63 24.66 -9.39
CA VAL A 440 10.77 23.77 -8.60
C VAL A 440 9.45 23.71 -9.35
N HIS A 441 9.32 22.73 -10.24
CA HIS A 441 8.02 22.42 -10.84
C HIS A 441 7.04 22.16 -9.68
N LYS A 442 5.92 22.90 -9.66
CA LYS A 442 4.84 22.83 -8.64
C LYS A 442 4.21 21.44 -8.42
N ASN A 443 4.67 20.39 -9.12
CA ASN A 443 4.15 19.04 -9.07
C ASN A 443 5.23 18.01 -8.68
N PHE A 444 5.99 18.28 -7.60
CA PHE A 444 6.92 17.29 -7.05
C PHE A 444 6.15 16.23 -6.28
N CYS A 445 5.72 15.17 -6.96
CA CYS A 445 5.18 13.95 -6.35
C CYS A 445 6.32 12.92 -6.25
N PRO A 446 6.80 12.55 -5.05
CA PRO A 446 7.86 11.56 -4.94
C PRO A 446 7.25 10.17 -5.12
N GLN A 447 7.25 9.66 -6.36
CA GLN A 447 7.36 8.22 -6.55
C GLN A 447 8.82 7.82 -6.29
N ILE A 448 9.01 6.74 -5.55
CA ILE A 448 10.25 6.33 -4.87
C ILE A 448 11.45 6.04 -5.80
N MET A 449 11.28 6.08 -7.14
CA MET A 449 12.38 6.09 -8.09
C MET A 449 12.73 7.54 -8.46
N SER A 450 13.84 8.17 -8.08
CA SER A 450 15.13 7.67 -7.65
C SER A 450 15.79 8.72 -6.73
N ALA A 451 15.56 8.63 -5.42
CA ALA A 451 16.24 9.49 -4.47
C ALA A 451 17.78 9.44 -4.66
N LYS A 452 18.35 8.26 -4.95
CA LYS A 452 19.79 8.07 -5.26
C LYS A 452 20.29 8.94 -6.42
N LYS A 453 19.60 8.95 -7.57
CA LYS A 453 20.02 9.70 -8.76
C LYS A 453 19.90 11.22 -8.53
N PHE A 454 18.93 11.63 -7.73
CA PHE A 454 18.74 13.01 -7.32
C PHE A 454 19.81 13.47 -6.30
N PHE A 455 20.07 12.68 -5.25
CA PHE A 455 21.11 12.96 -4.25
C PHE A 455 22.50 13.00 -4.88
N SER A 456 22.82 12.10 -5.81
CA SER A 456 24.08 12.13 -6.57
C SER A 456 24.23 13.46 -7.35
N LYS A 457 23.18 13.89 -8.05
CA LYS A 457 23.20 15.16 -8.80
C LYS A 457 23.29 16.38 -7.87
N LEU A 458 22.65 16.33 -6.70
CA LEU A 458 22.71 17.37 -5.68
C LEU A 458 24.11 17.49 -5.06
N ILE A 459 24.76 16.36 -4.76
CA ILE A 459 26.13 16.30 -4.25
C ILE A 459 27.09 16.91 -5.28
N CYS A 460 26.99 16.57 -6.57
CA CYS A 460 27.81 17.19 -7.62
C CYS A 460 27.66 18.72 -7.69
N ILE A 461 26.43 19.23 -7.55
CA ILE A 461 26.18 20.68 -7.56
C ILE A 461 26.78 21.35 -6.32
N LEU A 462 26.69 20.72 -5.15
CA LEU A 462 27.30 21.22 -3.92
C LEU A 462 28.83 21.32 -4.03
N TYR A 463 29.49 20.30 -4.58
CA TYR A 463 30.94 20.34 -4.84
C TYR A 463 31.31 21.48 -5.79
N GLN A 464 30.55 21.70 -6.86
CA GLN A 464 30.81 22.80 -7.81
C GLN A 464 30.62 24.18 -7.16
N VAL A 465 29.63 24.34 -6.28
CA VAL A 465 29.38 25.60 -5.57
C VAL A 465 30.48 25.86 -4.53
N LEU A 466 30.87 24.84 -3.75
CA LEU A 466 31.97 24.96 -2.78
C LEU A 466 33.29 25.33 -3.46
N GLY A 467 33.60 24.72 -4.61
CA GLY A 467 34.79 25.08 -5.41
C GLY A 467 34.76 26.54 -5.85
N LYS A 468 33.61 27.07 -6.28
CA LYS A 468 33.48 28.49 -6.66
C LYS A 468 33.58 29.45 -5.47
N ILE A 469 33.11 29.05 -4.29
CA ILE A 469 33.25 29.82 -3.05
C ILE A 469 34.72 29.87 -2.63
N GLN A 470 35.41 28.73 -2.64
CA GLN A 470 36.86 28.67 -2.36
C GLN A 470 37.67 29.53 -3.32
N GLN A 471 37.36 29.50 -4.63
CA GLN A 471 38.02 30.37 -5.61
C GLN A 471 37.78 31.87 -5.34
N LYS A 472 36.54 32.26 -4.98
CA LYS A 472 36.24 33.66 -4.62
C LYS A 472 36.94 34.12 -3.35
N ILE A 473 37.07 33.24 -2.36
CA ILE A 473 37.80 33.55 -1.12
C ILE A 473 39.30 33.69 -1.43
N ALA A 474 39.88 32.77 -2.20
CA ALA A 474 41.27 32.85 -2.63
C ALA A 474 41.59 34.13 -3.43
N LEU A 475 40.71 34.52 -4.35
CA LEU A 475 40.83 35.79 -5.10
C LEU A 475 40.76 37.02 -4.20
N LYS A 476 39.90 37.02 -3.18
CA LYS A 476 39.84 38.12 -2.19
C LYS A 476 41.05 38.18 -1.27
N ILE A 477 41.67 37.03 -0.98
CA ILE A 477 42.92 36.95 -0.21
C ILE A 477 44.08 37.45 -1.07
N LEU A 478 44.13 37.13 -2.37
CA LEU A 478 45.17 37.60 -3.30
C LEU A 478 45.07 39.10 -3.65
N GLN A 479 43.89 39.71 -3.47
CA GLN A 479 43.67 41.15 -3.71
C GLN A 479 43.96 42.03 -2.48
N LYS A 480 44.11 41.42 -1.30
CA LYS A 480 44.58 42.07 -0.09
C LYS A 480 46.07 41.83 0.06
#